data_AF-A0A963FAN2-F1
#
_entry.id   AF-A0A963FAN2-F1
#
_cell.length_a   1.000
_cell.length_b   1.000
_cell.length_c   1.000
_cell.angle_alpha   90.00
_cell.angle_beta   90.00
_cell.angle_gamma   90.00
#
_symmetry.space_group_name_H-M   'P 1'
#
loop_
_entity.id
_entity.type
_entity.pdbx_description
1 polymer ?
#
loop_
_entity_poly.entity_id
_entity_poly.type
_entity_poly.pdbx_seq_one_letter_code
_entity_poly.pdbx_strand_id
1 'polypeptide(L)'
;MRYVSEFRQQSLARQLSAAIAAEVKPQRRYNLMEFCGGHTHAIFRYGVQELMPDNVSFVHGPGCPVCVLPIGRIDSAIHLLEAQDVTLVTYGDLLRVPASGRKSLLKVKAAGADVRMVYSTRDALKIARENPQRQVVFFAIGFETTTPPTAVAIRQAQAEGLENFSVFCNHVLTPAAIQNILESPEVRELGSVSIDGFFGPSHV
;
A
#
# COMPACT_ATOMS: atom_id res chain seq x y z
N MET A 1 14.43 -21.29 -4.32
CA MET A 1 13.73 -20.54 -5.39
C MET A 1 14.77 -20.09 -6.39
N ARG A 2 14.56 -20.38 -7.69
CA ARG A 2 15.30 -19.74 -8.78
C ARG A 2 15.21 -18.21 -8.60
N TYR A 3 16.23 -17.45 -9.00
CA TYR A 3 16.26 -15.98 -8.94
C TYR A 3 16.48 -15.30 -7.57
N VAL A 4 16.46 -16.02 -6.44
CA VAL A 4 16.71 -15.38 -5.13
C VAL A 4 18.19 -15.09 -4.89
N SER A 5 19.08 -16.02 -5.24
CA SER A 5 20.53 -15.83 -5.11
C SER A 5 21.10 -14.99 -6.25
N GLU A 6 20.62 -15.20 -7.47
CA GLU A 6 21.12 -14.54 -8.69
C GLU A 6 20.92 -13.02 -8.66
N PHE A 7 19.75 -12.53 -8.24
CA PHE A 7 19.47 -11.09 -8.12
C PHE A 7 19.96 -10.44 -6.83
N ARG A 8 20.66 -11.19 -5.96
CA ARG A 8 21.24 -10.69 -4.70
C ARG A 8 22.77 -10.75 -4.69
N GLN A 9 23.39 -10.95 -5.84
CA GLN A 9 24.85 -11.00 -5.95
C GLN A 9 25.45 -9.61 -5.86
N GLN A 10 26.37 -9.42 -4.91
CA GLN A 10 27.10 -8.16 -4.75
C GLN A 10 27.93 -7.80 -5.99
N SER A 11 28.56 -8.81 -6.62
CA SER A 11 29.34 -8.63 -7.85
C SER A 11 28.49 -8.04 -8.97
N LEU A 12 27.30 -8.59 -9.19
CA LEU A 12 26.35 -8.09 -10.19
C LEU A 12 25.91 -6.66 -9.86
N ALA A 13 25.58 -6.36 -8.60
CA ALA A 13 25.20 -5.00 -8.19
C ALA A 13 26.30 -3.97 -8.47
N ARG A 14 27.57 -4.31 -8.18
CA ARG A 14 28.71 -3.44 -8.49
C ARG A 14 28.94 -3.25 -9.99
N GLN A 15 28.77 -4.31 -10.79
CA GLN A 15 28.87 -4.22 -12.24
C GLN A 15 27.77 -3.33 -12.83
N LEU A 16 26.54 -3.44 -12.34
CA LEU A 16 25.42 -2.59 -12.77
C LEU A 16 25.64 -1.13 -12.36
N SER A 17 26.10 -0.86 -11.15
CA SER A 17 26.47 0.49 -10.70
C SER A 17 27.53 1.12 -11.60
N ALA A 18 28.59 0.38 -11.95
CA ALA A 18 29.62 0.86 -12.86
C ALA A 18 29.09 1.13 -14.28
N ALA A 19 28.21 0.26 -14.78
CA ALA A 19 27.56 0.46 -16.08
C ALA A 19 26.66 1.70 -16.09
N ILE A 20 25.88 1.92 -15.03
CA ILE A 20 25.06 3.13 -14.85
C ILE A 20 25.96 4.37 -14.83
N ALA A 21 27.06 4.34 -14.07
CA ALA A 21 28.02 5.45 -14.00
C ALA A 21 28.63 5.81 -15.36
N ALA A 22 28.83 4.82 -16.24
CA ALA A 22 29.34 5.04 -17.59
C ALA A 22 28.29 5.62 -18.57
N GLU A 23 27.01 5.35 -18.34
CA GLU A 23 25.92 5.76 -19.23
C GLU A 23 25.37 7.16 -18.92
N VAL A 24 25.40 7.57 -17.64
CA VAL A 24 24.82 8.85 -17.22
C VAL A 24 25.62 10.04 -17.77
N LYS A 25 24.90 11.07 -18.21
CA LYS A 25 25.51 12.32 -18.67
C LYS A 25 25.85 13.21 -17.47
N PRO A 26 27.12 13.61 -17.26
CA PRO A 26 27.53 14.36 -16.06
C PRO A 26 26.79 15.68 -15.84
N GLN A 27 26.35 16.35 -16.93
CA GLN A 27 25.64 17.63 -16.85
C GLN A 27 24.13 17.48 -16.63
N ARG A 28 23.59 16.26 -16.63
CA ARG A 28 22.16 15.99 -16.43
C ARG A 28 21.93 15.37 -15.05
N ARG A 29 20.86 15.82 -14.37
CA ARG A 29 20.31 15.13 -13.20
C ARG A 29 19.18 14.19 -13.63
N TYR A 30 19.10 13.02 -13.00
CA TYR A 30 18.11 11.99 -13.26
C TYR A 30 17.33 11.72 -11.97
N ASN A 31 16.03 11.98 -12.00
CA ASN A 31 15.14 11.74 -10.87
C ASN A 31 14.21 10.59 -11.21
N LEU A 32 14.45 9.42 -10.59
CA LEU A 32 13.71 8.20 -10.88
C LEU A 32 12.74 7.91 -9.74
N MET A 33 11.44 8.00 -10.01
CA MET A 33 10.43 7.76 -9.00
C MET A 33 10.11 6.27 -8.89
N GLU A 34 10.18 5.71 -7.69
CA GLU A 34 9.59 4.41 -7.41
C GLU A 34 8.19 4.57 -6.80
N PHE A 35 7.30 3.63 -7.11
CA PHE A 35 5.93 3.59 -6.58
C PHE A 35 5.67 2.24 -5.90
N CYS A 36 6.50 1.84 -4.94
CA CYS A 36 6.27 0.62 -4.19
C CYS A 36 7.03 0.63 -2.87
N GLY A 37 6.33 0.52 -1.74
CA GLY A 37 7.00 0.43 -0.43
C GLY A 37 8.06 -0.69 -0.34
N GLY A 38 7.93 -1.76 -1.12
CA GLY A 38 8.96 -2.80 -1.25
C GLY A 38 10.24 -2.32 -1.95
N HIS A 39 10.11 -1.49 -3.00
CA HIS A 39 11.25 -0.84 -3.64
C HIS A 39 11.88 0.20 -2.72
N THR A 40 11.08 1.06 -2.06
CA THR A 40 11.57 1.97 -1.03
C THR A 40 12.39 1.21 0.03
N HIS A 41 11.83 0.13 0.57
CA HIS A 41 12.52 -0.70 1.56
C HIS A 41 13.83 -1.27 1.03
N ALA A 42 13.86 -1.77 -0.21
CA ALA A 42 15.07 -2.30 -0.82
C ALA A 42 16.15 -1.22 -1.03
N ILE A 43 15.76 -0.03 -1.51
CA ILE A 43 16.68 1.10 -1.73
C ILE A 43 17.39 1.48 -0.43
N PHE A 44 16.63 1.65 0.66
CA PHE A 44 17.21 2.00 1.96
C PHE A 44 17.97 0.84 2.60
N ARG A 45 17.40 -0.37 2.62
CA ARG A 45 18.00 -1.54 3.26
C ARG A 45 19.36 -1.89 2.67
N TYR A 46 19.50 -1.75 1.36
CA TYR A 46 20.72 -2.14 0.63
C TYR A 46 21.59 -0.94 0.24
N GLY A 47 21.25 0.28 0.66
CA GLY A 47 22.01 1.48 0.33
C GLY A 47 22.12 1.72 -1.17
N VAL A 48 21.08 1.42 -1.94
CA VAL A 48 21.14 1.49 -3.42
C VAL A 48 21.47 2.91 -3.88
N GLN A 49 20.97 3.94 -3.19
CA GLN A 49 21.30 5.34 -3.47
C GLN A 49 22.80 5.63 -3.35
N GLU A 50 23.51 4.97 -2.42
CA GLU A 50 24.96 5.15 -2.22
C GLU A 50 25.79 4.45 -3.30
N LEU A 51 25.18 3.52 -4.05
CA LEU A 51 25.81 2.87 -5.20
C LEU A 51 25.58 3.63 -6.51
N MET A 52 24.74 4.66 -6.52
CA MET A 52 24.44 5.44 -7.72
C MET A 52 25.39 6.65 -7.84
N PRO A 53 25.64 7.14 -9.07
CA PRO A 53 26.30 8.44 -9.28
C PRO A 53 25.52 9.60 -8.62
N ASP A 54 26.22 10.65 -8.19
CA ASP A 54 25.63 11.82 -7.48
C ASP A 54 24.52 12.56 -8.26
N ASN A 55 24.49 12.39 -9.59
CA ASN A 55 23.48 12.98 -10.46
C ASN A 55 22.26 12.06 -10.71
N VAL A 56 22.16 10.92 -10.02
CA VAL A 56 21.01 10.01 -10.05
C VAL A 56 20.37 9.94 -8.66
N SER A 57 19.12 10.36 -8.55
CA SER A 57 18.34 10.37 -7.32
C SER A 57 17.09 9.49 -7.46
N PHE A 58 16.78 8.75 -6.39
CA PHE A 58 15.48 8.09 -6.27
C PHE A 58 14.47 9.02 -5.61
N VAL A 59 13.30 9.16 -6.22
CA VAL A 59 12.14 9.87 -5.65
C VAL A 59 11.17 8.82 -5.11
N HIS A 60 10.74 8.99 -3.86
CA HIS A 60 9.84 8.04 -3.21
C HIS A 60 8.39 8.45 -3.40
N GLY A 61 7.70 7.76 -4.31
CA GLY A 61 6.30 8.00 -4.61
C GLY A 61 5.37 7.46 -3.53
N PRO A 62 4.05 7.74 -3.64
CA PRO A 62 3.06 7.32 -2.67
C PRO A 62 2.68 5.82 -2.81
N GLY A 63 3.68 4.94 -2.83
CA GLY A 63 3.55 3.48 -3.01
C GLY A 63 3.09 2.69 -1.78
N CYS A 64 2.42 3.35 -0.83
CA CYS A 64 1.86 2.75 0.39
C CYS A 64 0.37 3.05 0.46
N PRO A 65 -0.52 2.06 0.21
CA PRO A 65 -1.96 2.31 0.12
C PRO A 65 -2.56 2.77 1.47
N VAL A 66 -2.00 2.30 2.58
CA VAL A 66 -2.40 2.70 3.92
C VAL A 66 -2.01 4.15 4.22
N CYS A 67 -0.85 4.58 3.74
CA CYS A 67 -0.31 5.91 3.99
C CYS A 67 -1.08 7.01 3.23
N VAL A 68 -1.69 6.66 2.09
CA VAL A 68 -2.47 7.57 1.26
C VAL A 68 -3.97 7.53 1.55
N LEU A 69 -4.40 6.66 2.46
CA LEU A 69 -5.80 6.53 2.81
C LEU A 69 -6.29 7.84 3.49
N PRO A 70 -7.36 8.47 2.98
CA PRO A 70 -7.91 9.65 3.64
C PRO A 70 -8.37 9.33 5.05
N ILE A 71 -8.00 10.18 6.02
CA ILE A 71 -8.35 10.07 7.44
C ILE A 71 -9.86 9.83 7.63
N GLY A 72 -10.69 10.53 6.85
CA GLY A 72 -12.16 10.40 6.90
C GLY A 72 -12.69 8.97 6.64
N ARG A 73 -11.93 8.12 5.94
CA ARG A 73 -12.28 6.70 5.77
C ARG A 73 -12.11 5.91 7.05
N ILE A 74 -11.06 6.20 7.82
CA ILE A 74 -10.82 5.60 9.13
C ILE A 74 -11.88 6.12 10.12
N ASP A 75 -12.18 7.42 10.08
CA ASP A 75 -13.27 8.00 10.89
C ASP A 75 -14.61 7.35 10.60
N SER A 76 -14.91 7.07 9.33
CA SER A 76 -16.14 6.35 8.94
C SER A 76 -16.19 4.93 9.50
N ALA A 77 -15.06 4.21 9.55
CA ALA A 77 -14.98 2.89 10.16
C ALA A 77 -15.15 2.94 11.69
N ILE A 78 -14.59 3.97 12.32
CA ILE A 78 -14.77 4.21 13.76
C ILE A 78 -16.25 4.51 14.05
N HIS A 79 -16.87 5.38 13.26
CA HIS A 79 -18.29 5.70 13.40
C HIS A 79 -19.17 4.45 13.24
N LEU A 80 -18.85 3.57 12.28
CA LEU A 80 -19.55 2.30 12.08
C LEU A 80 -19.48 1.41 13.34
N LEU A 81 -18.31 1.31 13.97
CA LEU A 81 -18.11 0.57 15.23
C LEU A 81 -18.85 1.19 16.42
N GLU A 82 -19.01 2.51 16.44
CA GLU A 82 -19.71 3.24 17.50
C GLU A 82 -21.24 3.17 17.33
N ALA A 83 -21.73 3.14 16.08
CA ALA A 83 -23.16 3.20 15.76
C ALA A 83 -23.83 1.83 15.64
N GLN A 84 -23.07 0.77 15.37
CA GLN A 84 -23.60 -0.56 15.07
C GLN A 84 -22.81 -1.66 15.77
N ASP A 85 -23.49 -2.75 16.12
CA ASP A 85 -22.85 -3.94 16.69
C ASP A 85 -22.20 -4.81 15.59
N VAL A 86 -21.06 -4.33 15.06
CA VAL A 86 -20.30 -5.03 14.01
C VAL A 86 -18.96 -5.56 14.53
N THR A 87 -18.38 -6.49 13.80
CA THR A 87 -16.97 -6.87 13.91
C THR A 87 -16.23 -6.28 12.72
N LEU A 88 -15.34 -5.31 12.95
CA LEU A 88 -14.50 -4.75 11.91
C LEU A 88 -13.22 -5.58 11.78
N VAL A 89 -12.93 -6.08 10.58
CA VAL A 89 -11.72 -6.84 10.29
C VAL A 89 -10.83 -6.09 9.30
N THR A 90 -9.53 -6.02 9.55
CA THR A 90 -8.57 -5.27 8.72
C THR A 90 -7.16 -5.85 8.82
N TYR A 91 -6.30 -5.49 7.87
CA TYR A 91 -4.87 -5.73 7.98
C TYR A 91 -4.23 -4.95 9.14
N GLY A 92 -3.14 -5.48 9.69
CA GLY A 92 -2.54 -4.98 10.93
C GLY A 92 -1.84 -3.63 10.82
N ASP A 93 -1.36 -3.28 9.63
CA ASP A 93 -0.74 -2.00 9.32
C ASP A 93 -1.71 -0.81 9.54
N LEU A 94 -2.99 -0.99 9.19
CA LEU A 94 -4.00 0.05 9.34
C LEU A 94 -4.37 0.34 10.81
N LEU A 95 -4.18 -0.62 11.72
CA LEU A 95 -4.66 -0.50 13.10
C LEU A 95 -4.10 0.72 13.84
N ARG A 96 -2.89 1.14 13.48
CA ARG A 96 -2.15 2.23 14.15
C ARG A 96 -2.28 3.56 13.43
N VAL A 97 -2.92 3.62 12.27
CA VAL A 97 -3.02 4.86 11.49
C VAL A 97 -3.86 5.88 12.26
N PRO A 98 -3.37 7.12 12.42
CA PRO A 98 -4.11 8.16 13.11
C PRO A 98 -5.41 8.51 12.38
N ALA A 99 -6.47 8.63 13.17
CA ALA A 99 -7.77 9.16 12.76
C ALA A 99 -8.00 10.55 13.39
N SER A 100 -9.16 11.16 13.12
CA SER A 100 -9.52 12.44 13.73
C SER A 100 -9.54 12.35 15.27
N GLY A 101 -9.25 13.48 15.93
CA GLY A 101 -9.21 13.53 17.40
C GLY A 101 -8.15 12.63 18.03
N ARG A 102 -7.07 12.30 17.30
CA ARG A 102 -6.00 11.38 17.73
C ARG A 102 -6.51 9.95 18.04
N LYS A 103 -7.67 9.55 17.50
CA LYS A 103 -8.14 8.16 17.55
C LYS A 103 -7.32 7.26 16.62
N SER A 104 -7.52 5.94 16.74
CA SER A 104 -7.09 4.93 15.77
C SER A 104 -7.92 3.66 16.00
N LEU A 105 -7.94 2.74 15.03
CA LEU A 105 -8.65 1.46 15.20
C LEU A 105 -8.12 0.66 16.40
N LEU A 106 -6.82 0.74 16.68
CA LEU A 106 -6.23 0.12 17.86
C LEU A 106 -6.74 0.74 19.18
N LYS A 107 -6.92 2.07 19.22
CA LYS A 107 -7.48 2.74 20.41
C LYS A 107 -8.95 2.43 20.60
N VAL A 108 -9.72 2.37 19.52
CA VAL A 108 -11.15 2.04 19.56
C VAL A 108 -11.35 0.57 19.96
N LYS A 109 -10.48 -0.33 19.50
CA LYS A 109 -10.38 -1.70 20.02
C LYS A 109 -10.12 -1.75 21.53
N ALA A 110 -9.15 -0.96 22.00
CA ALA A 110 -8.82 -0.90 23.43
C ALA A 110 -9.97 -0.32 24.29
N ALA A 111 -10.87 0.46 23.68
CA ALA A 111 -12.08 0.97 24.31
C ALA A 111 -13.26 -0.03 24.27
N GLY A 112 -13.06 -1.25 23.76
CA GLY A 112 -14.05 -2.33 23.80
C GLY A 112 -14.73 -2.66 22.47
N ALA A 113 -14.43 -1.93 21.39
CA ALA A 113 -14.99 -2.26 20.07
C ALA A 113 -14.38 -3.55 19.50
N ASP A 114 -15.19 -4.34 18.77
CA ASP A 114 -14.71 -5.58 18.15
C ASP A 114 -13.97 -5.29 16.84
N VAL A 115 -12.65 -5.08 16.96
CA VAL A 115 -11.72 -4.93 15.83
C VAL A 115 -10.73 -6.09 15.82
N ARG A 116 -10.64 -6.81 14.69
CA ARG A 116 -9.74 -7.96 14.54
C ARG A 116 -8.76 -7.78 13.41
N MET A 117 -7.51 -8.18 13.64
CA MET A 117 -6.49 -8.22 12.61
C MET A 117 -6.66 -9.48 11.76
N VAL A 118 -6.53 -9.35 10.45
CA VAL A 118 -6.45 -10.46 9.51
C VAL A 118 -5.17 -10.39 8.69
N TYR A 119 -4.70 -11.55 8.20
CA TYR A 119 -3.59 -11.62 7.25
C TYR A 119 -4.08 -11.77 5.82
N SER A 120 -5.30 -12.26 5.64
CA SER A 120 -5.89 -12.51 4.33
C SER A 120 -7.41 -12.32 4.35
N THR A 121 -7.99 -12.22 3.17
CA THR A 121 -9.45 -12.20 3.00
C THR A 121 -10.11 -13.52 3.42
N ARG A 122 -9.34 -14.63 3.44
CA ARG A 122 -9.82 -15.93 3.95
C ARG A 122 -10.08 -15.90 5.45
N ASP A 123 -9.26 -15.16 6.21
CA ASP A 123 -9.47 -14.98 7.65
C ASP A 123 -10.74 -14.18 7.91
N ALA A 124 -11.00 -13.14 7.11
CA ALA A 124 -12.23 -12.35 7.20
C ALA A 124 -13.49 -13.21 6.94
N LEU A 125 -13.47 -14.04 5.89
CA LEU A 125 -14.55 -15.00 5.62
C LEU A 125 -14.71 -16.04 6.73
N LYS A 126 -13.59 -16.55 7.27
CA LYS A 126 -13.63 -17.47 8.40
C LYS A 126 -14.33 -16.85 9.62
N ILE A 127 -13.98 -15.60 9.95
CA ILE A 127 -14.61 -14.86 11.04
C ILE A 127 -16.12 -14.68 10.78
N ALA A 128 -16.53 -14.39 9.54
CA ALA A 128 -17.95 -14.31 9.18
C ALA A 128 -18.69 -15.63 9.39
N ARG A 129 -18.12 -16.77 8.96
CA ARG A 129 -18.69 -18.11 9.18
C ARG A 129 -18.84 -18.45 10.66
N GLU A 130 -17.86 -18.09 11.47
CA GLU A 130 -17.84 -18.40 12.90
C GLU A 130 -18.76 -17.49 13.73
N ASN A 131 -19.25 -16.39 13.16
CA ASN A 131 -20.06 -15.38 13.86
C ASN A 131 -21.32 -15.00 13.06
N PRO A 132 -22.21 -15.95 12.72
CA PRO A 132 -23.33 -15.72 11.78
C PRO A 132 -24.35 -14.69 12.27
N GLN A 133 -24.42 -14.44 13.58
CA GLN A 133 -25.35 -13.49 14.20
C GLN A 133 -24.86 -12.03 14.18
N ARG A 134 -23.64 -11.78 13.69
CA ARG A 134 -23.00 -10.47 13.74
C ARG A 134 -22.44 -10.07 12.40
N GLN A 135 -22.60 -8.79 12.04
CA GLN A 135 -22.06 -8.29 10.78
C GLN A 135 -20.54 -8.20 10.86
N VAL A 136 -19.87 -8.85 9.91
CA VAL A 136 -18.42 -8.80 9.73
C VAL A 136 -18.11 -7.89 8.56
N VAL A 137 -17.47 -6.77 8.85
CA VAL A 137 -17.11 -5.76 7.85
C VAL A 137 -15.61 -5.79 7.62
N PHE A 138 -15.19 -6.23 6.43
CA PHE A 138 -13.80 -6.17 6.02
C PHE A 138 -13.47 -4.77 5.51
N PHE A 139 -12.63 -4.06 6.25
CA PHE A 139 -12.04 -2.80 5.82
C PHE A 139 -10.96 -3.09 4.77
N ALA A 140 -11.39 -3.21 3.52
CA ALA A 140 -10.52 -3.57 2.41
C ALA A 140 -9.68 -2.37 1.99
N ILE A 141 -8.37 -2.55 2.00
CA ILE A 141 -7.38 -1.54 1.60
C ILE A 141 -6.29 -2.21 0.77
N GLY A 142 -5.70 -1.42 -0.11
CA GLY A 142 -4.54 -1.80 -0.89
C GLY A 142 -4.70 -1.47 -2.36
N PHE A 143 -3.64 -1.72 -3.10
CA PHE A 143 -3.57 -1.48 -4.54
C PHE A 143 -4.15 -2.66 -5.32
N GLU A 144 -3.82 -2.74 -6.60
CA GLU A 144 -4.24 -3.79 -7.52
C GLU A 144 -3.81 -5.19 -7.08
N THR A 145 -2.79 -5.32 -6.22
CA THR A 145 -2.38 -6.62 -5.65
C THR A 145 -3.38 -7.20 -4.66
N THR A 146 -4.06 -6.35 -3.87
CA THR A 146 -5.00 -6.80 -2.83
C THR A 146 -6.45 -6.74 -3.30
N THR A 147 -6.73 -6.04 -4.40
CA THR A 147 -8.08 -5.91 -4.97
C THR A 147 -8.66 -7.26 -5.46
N PRO A 148 -7.93 -8.12 -6.20
CA PRO A 148 -8.44 -9.41 -6.65
C PRO A 148 -8.77 -10.38 -5.50
N PRO A 149 -7.93 -10.54 -4.46
CA PRO A 149 -8.31 -11.33 -3.29
C PRO A 149 -9.59 -10.84 -2.60
N THR A 150 -9.85 -9.53 -2.56
CA THR A 150 -11.11 -8.97 -2.04
C THR A 150 -12.28 -9.35 -2.95
N ALA A 151 -12.14 -9.21 -4.27
CA ALA A 151 -13.19 -9.59 -5.22
C ALA A 151 -13.53 -11.08 -5.14
N VAL A 152 -12.51 -11.94 -5.02
CA VAL A 152 -12.69 -13.39 -4.80
C VAL A 152 -13.45 -13.65 -3.49
N ALA A 153 -13.14 -12.91 -2.42
CA ALA A 153 -13.83 -13.08 -1.15
C ALA A 153 -15.31 -12.70 -1.22
N ILE A 154 -15.66 -11.64 -1.95
CA ILE A 154 -17.06 -11.26 -2.21
C ILE A 154 -17.79 -12.40 -2.95
N ARG A 155 -17.18 -12.94 -4.01
CA ARG A 155 -17.76 -14.07 -4.76
C ARG A 155 -17.92 -15.33 -3.89
N GLN A 156 -16.95 -15.60 -3.01
CA GLN A 156 -17.01 -16.74 -2.11
C GLN A 156 -18.12 -16.56 -1.07
N ALA A 157 -18.25 -15.38 -0.47
CA ALA A 157 -19.33 -15.06 0.46
C ALA A 157 -20.70 -15.25 -0.20
N GLN A 158 -20.86 -14.78 -1.44
CA GLN A 158 -22.08 -14.98 -2.20
C GLN A 158 -22.37 -16.47 -2.48
N ALA A 159 -21.36 -17.23 -2.91
CA ALA A 159 -21.50 -18.66 -3.21
C ALA A 159 -21.86 -19.49 -1.97
N GLU A 160 -21.42 -19.06 -0.78
CA GLU A 160 -21.70 -19.72 0.49
C GLU A 160 -22.97 -19.19 1.20
N GLY A 161 -23.61 -18.14 0.67
CA GLY A 161 -24.75 -17.51 1.33
C GLY A 161 -24.39 -16.78 2.64
N LEU A 162 -23.18 -16.23 2.75
CA LEU A 162 -22.75 -15.44 3.90
C LEU A 162 -23.33 -14.03 3.84
N GLU A 163 -24.57 -13.90 4.31
CA GLU A 163 -25.29 -12.61 4.36
C GLU A 163 -24.68 -11.62 5.37
N ASN A 164 -23.91 -12.11 6.33
CA ASN A 164 -23.29 -11.30 7.37
C ASN A 164 -21.91 -10.73 7.00
N PHE A 165 -21.46 -10.90 5.75
CA PHE A 165 -20.16 -10.40 5.29
C PHE A 165 -20.31 -9.17 4.41
N SER A 166 -19.58 -8.10 4.71
CA SER A 166 -19.56 -6.87 3.91
C SER A 166 -18.14 -6.36 3.72
N VAL A 167 -17.92 -5.65 2.62
CA VAL A 167 -16.63 -5.02 2.31
C VAL A 167 -16.78 -3.51 2.32
N PHE A 168 -16.05 -2.85 3.21
CA PHE A 168 -15.82 -1.41 3.12
C PHE A 168 -14.63 -1.19 2.19
N CYS A 169 -14.92 -0.97 0.90
CA CYS A 169 -13.91 -0.85 -0.14
C CYS A 169 -13.17 0.50 -0.10
N ASN A 170 -11.87 0.43 0.14
CA ASN A 170 -10.94 1.56 0.12
C ASN A 170 -9.73 1.28 -0.80
N HIS A 171 -9.90 0.42 -1.80
CA HIS A 171 -8.85 0.13 -2.77
C HIS A 171 -8.49 1.38 -3.58
N VAL A 172 -7.21 1.48 -3.95
CA VAL A 172 -6.63 2.63 -4.66
C VAL A 172 -5.98 2.12 -5.95
N LEU A 173 -6.02 2.94 -7.01
CA LEU A 173 -5.39 2.62 -8.29
C LEU A 173 -4.03 3.34 -8.40
N THR A 174 -3.00 2.57 -8.71
CA THR A 174 -1.62 3.06 -8.87
C THR A 174 -1.47 3.96 -10.10
N PRO A 175 -1.95 3.58 -11.32
CA PRO A 175 -1.83 4.43 -12.51
C PRO A 175 -2.50 5.79 -12.33
N ALA A 176 -3.66 5.84 -11.66
CA ALA A 176 -4.37 7.10 -11.41
C ALA A 176 -3.55 8.01 -10.48
N ALA A 177 -2.88 7.46 -9.47
CA ALA A 177 -2.01 8.23 -8.60
C ALA A 177 -0.78 8.77 -9.35
N ILE A 178 -0.15 7.96 -10.20
CA ILE A 178 0.99 8.37 -11.03
C ILE A 178 0.59 9.47 -12.02
N GLN A 179 -0.55 9.33 -12.70
CA GLN A 179 -1.08 10.34 -13.62
C GLN A 179 -1.31 11.67 -12.91
N ASN A 180 -1.94 11.67 -11.73
CA ASN A 180 -2.15 12.90 -10.96
C ASN A 180 -0.83 13.60 -10.58
N ILE A 181 0.23 12.85 -10.27
CA ILE A 181 1.56 13.44 -10.01
C ILE A 181 2.13 14.11 -11.26
N LEU A 182 1.96 13.51 -12.43
CA LEU A 182 2.45 14.04 -13.71
C LEU A 182 1.59 15.19 -14.26
N GLU A 183 0.32 15.22 -13.89
CA GLU A 183 -0.68 16.15 -14.43
C GLU A 183 -1.00 17.31 -13.50
N SER A 184 -0.61 17.24 -12.22
CA SER A 184 -0.84 18.30 -11.23
C SER A 184 -0.35 19.66 -11.75
N PRO A 185 -1.23 20.68 -11.77
CA PRO A 185 -0.87 22.05 -12.09
C PRO A 185 0.27 22.55 -11.20
N GLU A 186 0.31 22.19 -9.92
CA GLU A 186 1.41 22.57 -9.03
C GLU A 186 2.75 21.97 -9.47
N VAL A 187 2.79 20.74 -9.96
CA VAL A 187 4.03 20.13 -10.48
C VAL A 187 4.46 20.80 -11.80
N ARG A 188 3.49 21.18 -12.63
CA ARG A 188 3.73 21.83 -13.94
C ARG A 188 4.07 23.32 -13.84
N GLU A 189 3.47 24.03 -12.89
CA GLU A 189 3.61 25.49 -12.70
C GLU A 189 4.72 25.85 -11.70
N LEU A 190 4.89 25.08 -10.61
CA LEU A 190 5.93 25.33 -9.61
C LEU A 190 7.22 24.53 -9.89
N GLY A 191 7.21 23.61 -10.86
CA GLY A 191 8.37 22.75 -11.17
C GLY A 191 8.81 21.87 -9.99
N SER A 192 7.90 21.62 -9.04
CA SER A 192 8.24 21.14 -7.70
C SER A 192 8.69 19.68 -7.64
N VAL A 193 8.41 18.88 -8.69
CA VAL A 193 8.86 17.48 -8.79
C VAL A 193 9.38 17.21 -10.19
N SER A 194 10.70 17.28 -10.38
CA SER A 194 11.35 16.79 -11.60
C SER A 194 11.35 15.27 -11.57
N ILE A 195 10.71 14.61 -12.53
CA ILE A 195 10.72 13.15 -12.68
C ILE A 195 11.13 12.82 -14.12
N ASP A 196 12.17 12.00 -14.26
CA ASP A 196 12.71 11.54 -15.54
C ASP A 196 12.25 10.13 -15.91
N GLY A 197 11.77 9.35 -14.94
CA GLY A 197 11.30 7.99 -15.16
C GLY A 197 10.68 7.37 -13.91
N PHE A 198 10.02 6.21 -14.11
CA PHE A 198 9.36 5.47 -13.04
C PHE A 198 9.86 4.03 -12.94
N PHE A 199 10.05 3.55 -11.71
CA PHE A 199 10.08 2.14 -11.39
C PHE A 199 8.68 1.71 -10.97
N GLY A 200 7.99 1.07 -11.93
CA GLY A 200 6.63 0.56 -11.72
C GLY A 200 6.59 -0.48 -10.58
N PRO A 201 5.46 -0.58 -9.88
CA PRO A 201 5.25 -1.62 -8.87
C PRO A 201 5.19 -3.02 -9.49
N SER A 202 6.18 -3.87 -9.18
CA SER A 202 6.33 -5.18 -9.84
C SER A 202 5.20 -6.19 -9.61
N HIS A 203 4.36 -5.99 -8.58
CA HIS A 203 3.29 -6.92 -8.22
C HIS A 203 1.89 -6.41 -8.63
N VAL A 204 1.77 -5.13 -8.95
CA VAL A 204 0.51 -4.43 -9.26
C VAL A 204 0.09 -4.68 -10.71
#